data_AF-A0A6M0BKE5-F1
#
_entry.id   AF-A0A6M0BKE5-F1
#
_cell.length_a   1.000
_cell.length_b   1.000
_cell.length_c   1.000
_cell.angle_alpha   90.00
_cell.angle_beta   90.00
_cell.angle_gamma   90.00
#
_symmetry.space_group_name_H-M   'P 1'
#
loop_
_entity.id
_entity.type
_entity.pdbx_description
1 polymer ?
#
loop_
_entity_poly.entity_id
_entity_poly.type
_entity_poly.pdbx_seq_one_letter_code
_entity_poly.pdbx_strand_id
1 'polypeptide(L)'
;KAISFLIGLVISLALNIDTINISNQFYKNHSVRAAVNQVTNRIVNETGACLQQESNSNDCYDSITSAVDDLAFLPIGWGETNLIEQFEEPNHLPRELGLTWVYFKFVVGIILSAIAICMGAPFWFEVLNKLVNVRNTGDKPKSSK
;
A
#
# COMPACT_ATOMS: atom_id res chain seq x y z
N LYS A 1 5.12 -0.83 21.72
CA LYS A 1 5.57 -1.56 20.51
C LYS A 1 4.75 -2.82 20.27
N ALA A 2 4.67 -3.77 21.21
CA ALA A 2 3.79 -4.95 21.07
C ALA A 2 2.30 -4.58 20.90
N ILE A 3 1.80 -3.63 21.69
CA ILE A 3 0.40 -3.13 21.57
C ILE A 3 0.15 -2.53 20.18
N SER A 4 1.06 -1.69 19.67
CA SER A 4 0.95 -1.07 18.33
C SER A 4 0.96 -2.12 17.22
N PHE A 5 1.75 -3.18 17.37
CA PHE A 5 1.75 -4.30 16.43
C PHE A 5 0.42 -5.07 16.47
N LEU A 6 -0.12 -5.35 17.66
CA LEU A 6 -1.42 -6.01 17.79
C LEU A 6 -2.55 -5.18 17.18
N ILE A 7 -2.55 -3.85 17.40
CA ILE A 7 -3.50 -2.94 16.76
C ILE A 7 -3.35 -3.01 15.24
N GLY A 8 -2.12 -2.94 14.72
CA GLY A 8 -1.84 -3.07 13.30
C GLY A 8 -2.33 -4.40 12.72
N LEU A 9 -2.14 -5.50 13.45
CA LEU A 9 -2.61 -6.84 13.06
C LEU A 9 -4.13 -6.95 13.04
N VAL A 10 -4.80 -6.38 14.05
CA VAL A 10 -6.27 -6.36 14.11
C VAL A 10 -6.82 -5.53 12.96
N ILE A 11 -6.25 -4.35 12.69
CA ILE A 11 -6.68 -3.49 11.58
C ILE A 11 -6.46 -4.18 10.24
N SER A 12 -5.29 -4.79 10.01
CA SER A 12 -4.99 -5.45 8.74
C SER A 12 -5.88 -6.67 8.51
N LEU A 13 -6.21 -7.46 9.53
CA LEU A 13 -7.17 -8.56 9.41
C LEU A 13 -8.60 -8.05 9.20
N ALA A 14 -9.06 -7.08 9.99
CA ALA A 14 -10.41 -6.55 9.90
C ALA A 14 -10.70 -5.97 8.51
N LEU A 15 -9.74 -5.24 7.95
CA LEU A 15 -9.84 -4.60 6.65
C LEU A 15 -9.29 -5.45 5.49
N ASN A 16 -8.84 -6.68 5.74
CA ASN A 16 -8.13 -7.54 4.78
C ASN A 16 -7.08 -6.77 3.95
N ILE A 17 -6.16 -6.12 4.66
CA ILE A 17 -5.04 -5.40 4.06
C ILE A 17 -3.88 -6.39 3.97
N ASP A 18 -3.69 -6.94 2.78
CA ASP A 18 -2.59 -7.86 2.44
C ASP A 18 -1.62 -7.17 1.47
N THR A 19 -0.45 -6.79 1.98
CA THR A 19 0.60 -6.10 1.21
C THR A 19 1.07 -6.91 0.00
N ILE A 20 1.14 -8.24 0.10
CA ILE A 20 1.60 -9.09 -1.02
C ILE A 20 0.54 -9.11 -2.11
N ASN A 21 -0.73 -9.30 -1.74
CA ASN A 21 -1.84 -9.26 -2.69
C ASN A 21 -1.94 -7.90 -3.39
N ILE A 22 -2.01 -6.81 -2.62
CA ILE A 22 -2.05 -5.44 -3.15
C ILE A 22 -0.90 -5.21 -4.14
N SER A 23 0.34 -5.55 -3.74
CA SER A 23 1.51 -5.38 -4.60
C SER A 23 1.39 -6.18 -5.91
N ASN A 24 0.90 -7.42 -5.85
CA ASN A 24 0.71 -8.25 -7.05
C ASN A 24 -0.35 -7.65 -8.01
N GLN A 25 -1.46 -7.15 -7.48
CA GLN A 25 -2.52 -6.56 -8.31
C GLN A 25 -2.05 -5.26 -8.97
N PHE A 26 -1.37 -4.40 -8.22
CA PHE A 26 -0.79 -3.17 -8.77
C PHE A 26 0.31 -3.45 -9.79
N TYR A 27 1.14 -4.48 -9.56
CA TYR A 27 2.20 -4.84 -10.48
C TYR A 27 1.66 -5.41 -11.80
N LYS A 28 0.61 -6.23 -11.75
CA LYS A 28 0.00 -6.87 -12.93
C LYS A 28 -0.95 -5.96 -13.70
N ASN A 29 -1.78 -5.17 -13.01
CA ASN A 29 -2.84 -4.38 -13.64
C ASN A 29 -2.44 -2.92 -13.86
N HIS A 30 -2.05 -2.61 -15.11
CA HIS A 30 -1.68 -1.25 -15.52
C HIS A 30 -2.85 -0.25 -15.44
N SER A 31 -4.09 -0.74 -15.54
CA SER A 31 -5.33 0.03 -15.39
C SER A 31 -5.55 0.52 -13.95
N VAL A 32 -5.35 -0.34 -12.96
CA VAL A 32 -5.46 0.01 -11.52
C VAL A 32 -4.45 1.11 -11.18
N ARG A 33 -3.21 0.98 -11.66
CA ARG A 33 -2.18 2.02 -11.50
C ARG A 33 -2.58 3.34 -12.15
N ALA A 34 -3.13 3.30 -13.36
CA ALA A 34 -3.56 4.50 -14.08
C ALA A 34 -4.73 5.20 -13.35
N ALA A 35 -5.72 4.44 -12.89
CA ALA A 35 -6.85 4.95 -12.13
C ALA A 35 -6.41 5.60 -10.81
N VAL A 36 -5.54 4.95 -10.05
CA VAL A 36 -4.99 5.53 -8.81
C VAL A 36 -4.24 6.83 -9.08
N ASN A 37 -3.42 6.89 -10.13
CA ASN A 37 -2.72 8.12 -10.50
C ASN A 37 -3.68 9.25 -10.91
N GLN A 38 -4.75 8.91 -11.62
CA GLN A 38 -5.78 9.89 -12.00
C GLN A 38 -6.49 10.47 -10.77
N VAL A 39 -6.91 9.61 -9.84
CA VAL A 39 -7.53 10.04 -8.57
C VAL A 39 -6.54 10.84 -7.72
N THR A 40 -5.28 10.42 -7.65
CA THR A 40 -4.22 11.14 -6.91
C THR A 40 -4.00 12.55 -7.46
N ASN A 41 -3.94 12.70 -8.79
CA ASN A 41 -3.81 14.03 -9.42
C ASN A 41 -4.99 14.94 -9.11
N ARG A 42 -6.20 14.35 -9.03
CA ARG A 42 -7.41 15.07 -8.64
C ARG A 42 -7.32 15.54 -7.18
N ILE A 43 -6.98 14.65 -6.26
CA ILE A 43 -6.80 14.98 -4.83
C ILE A 43 -5.74 16.07 -4.65
N VAL A 44 -4.57 15.94 -5.26
CA VAL A 44 -3.49 16.94 -5.09
C VAL A 44 -3.92 18.32 -5.60
N ASN A 45 -4.64 18.38 -6.73
CA ASN A 45 -5.08 19.64 -7.31
C ASN A 45 -6.29 20.25 -6.59
N GLU A 46 -7.30 19.44 -6.25
CA GLU A 46 -8.54 19.90 -5.61
C GLU A 46 -8.35 20.11 -4.10
N THR A 47 -7.75 19.14 -3.41
CA THR A 47 -7.50 19.20 -1.96
C THR A 47 -6.34 20.14 -1.61
N GLY A 48 -5.33 20.27 -2.48
CA GLY A 48 -4.24 21.23 -2.29
C GLY A 48 -4.73 22.68 -2.21
N ALA A 49 -5.75 23.03 -2.99
CA ALA A 49 -6.38 24.34 -2.92
C ALA A 49 -7.22 24.53 -1.64
N CYS A 50 -7.92 23.49 -1.17
CA CYS A 50 -8.76 23.61 0.04
C CYS A 50 -7.97 23.54 1.35
N LEU A 51 -6.79 22.91 1.39
CA LEU A 51 -5.92 22.90 2.57
C LEU A 51 -5.13 24.21 2.76
N GLN A 52 -4.90 24.96 1.68
CA GLN A 52 -4.19 26.24 1.72
C GLN A 52 -5.10 27.43 2.02
N GLN A 53 -6.41 27.29 1.77
CA GLN A 53 -7.38 28.33 1.98
C GLN A 53 -8.23 27.98 3.20
N GLU A 54 -8.39 28.89 4.17
CA GLU A 54 -9.40 28.78 5.25
C GLU A 54 -10.84 28.88 4.67
N SER A 55 -11.15 28.03 3.69
CA SER A 55 -12.49 27.88 3.14
C SER A 55 -13.36 27.08 4.11
N ASN A 56 -14.67 27.29 4.03
CA ASN A 56 -15.69 26.58 4.81
C ASN A 56 -15.33 25.10 4.94
N SER A 57 -15.08 24.67 6.18
CA SER A 57 -14.54 23.35 6.52
C SER A 57 -15.29 22.21 5.80
N ASN A 58 -16.61 22.35 5.66
CA ASN A 58 -17.50 21.34 5.09
C ASN A 58 -17.25 21.08 3.59
N ASP A 59 -16.94 22.09 2.79
CA ASP A 59 -16.72 21.91 1.33
C ASP A 59 -15.42 21.14 1.05
N CYS A 60 -14.40 21.34 1.90
CA CYS A 60 -13.13 20.60 1.81
C CYS A 60 -13.31 19.15 2.29
N TYR A 61 -14.09 18.93 3.36
CA TYR A 61 -14.45 17.58 3.80
C TYR A 61 -15.19 16.81 2.70
N ASP A 62 -16.18 17.43 2.05
CA ASP A 62 -16.95 16.80 0.97
C ASP A 62 -16.08 16.47 -0.26
N SER A 63 -15.10 17.31 -0.56
CA SER A 63 -14.14 17.05 -1.64
C SER A 63 -13.23 15.86 -1.33
N ILE A 64 -12.79 15.73 -0.07
CA ILE A 64 -11.96 14.60 0.38
C ILE A 64 -12.78 13.31 0.40
N THR A 65 -14.01 13.34 0.91
CA THR A 65 -14.86 12.14 0.98
C THR A 65 -15.23 11.65 -0.42
N SER A 66 -15.60 12.54 -1.34
CA SER A 66 -15.86 12.15 -2.73
C SER A 66 -14.64 11.53 -3.40
N ALA A 67 -13.43 12.05 -3.15
CA ALA A 67 -12.22 11.49 -3.72
C ALA A 67 -11.80 10.15 -3.08
N VAL A 68 -12.19 9.91 -1.82
CA VAL A 68 -12.03 8.62 -1.15
C VAL A 68 -13.02 7.59 -1.70
N ASP A 69 -14.26 8.00 -2.00
CA ASP A 69 -15.25 7.12 -2.63
C ASP A 69 -14.79 6.67 -4.03
N ASP A 70 -14.11 7.55 -4.78
CA ASP A 70 -13.48 7.21 -6.06
C ASP A 70 -12.40 6.12 -5.93
N LEU A 71 -11.91 5.80 -4.71
CA LEU A 71 -10.94 4.72 -4.43
C LEU A 71 -11.60 3.38 -4.07
N ALA A 72 -12.92 3.24 -4.18
CA ALA A 72 -13.63 2.00 -3.87
C ALA A 72 -13.18 0.78 -4.72
N PHE A 73 -12.47 1.01 -5.82
CA PHE A 73 -11.90 -0.04 -6.67
C PHE A 73 -10.59 -0.64 -6.12
N LEU A 74 -10.04 -0.11 -5.03
CA LEU A 74 -8.78 -0.60 -4.48
C LEU A 74 -8.88 -2.08 -4.06
N PRO A 75 -7.81 -2.86 -4.24
CA PRO A 75 -7.77 -4.29 -3.92
C PRO A 75 -7.56 -4.52 -2.40
N ILE A 76 -8.53 -4.08 -1.62
CA ILE A 76 -8.56 -4.18 -0.15
C ILE A 76 -9.94 -4.68 0.28
N GLY A 77 -10.03 -5.19 1.52
CA GLY A 77 -11.30 -5.64 2.07
C GLY A 77 -11.68 -7.06 1.66
N TRP A 78 -12.85 -7.48 2.14
CA TRP A 78 -13.38 -8.84 1.96
C TRP A 78 -14.27 -8.97 0.72
N GLY A 79 -14.09 -8.09 -0.29
CA GLY A 79 -14.82 -8.16 -1.54
C GLY A 79 -14.47 -9.41 -2.34
N GLU A 80 -15.43 -9.94 -3.10
CA GLU A 80 -15.27 -11.18 -3.88
C GLU A 80 -14.10 -11.10 -4.87
N THR A 81 -13.96 -9.99 -5.59
CA THR A 81 -12.86 -9.77 -6.54
C THR A 81 -11.50 -9.84 -5.86
N ASN A 82 -11.38 -9.23 -4.67
CA ASN A 82 -10.14 -9.24 -3.91
C ASN A 82 -9.80 -10.64 -3.39
N LEU A 83 -10.81 -11.36 -2.88
CA LEU A 83 -10.63 -12.72 -2.35
C LEU A 83 -10.26 -13.72 -3.44
N ILE A 84 -10.83 -13.61 -4.64
CA ILE A 84 -10.49 -14.49 -5.76
C ILE A 84 -9.00 -14.34 -6.12
N GLU A 85 -8.50 -13.11 -6.25
CA GLU A 85 -7.08 -12.88 -6.56
C GLU A 85 -6.15 -13.25 -5.38
N GLN A 86 -6.59 -13.01 -4.15
CA GLN A 86 -5.80 -13.31 -2.94
C GLN A 86 -5.62 -14.82 -2.72
N PHE A 87 -6.66 -15.60 -3.02
CA PHE A 87 -6.68 -17.06 -2.83
C PHE A 87 -6.54 -17.86 -4.12
N GLU A 88 -6.07 -17.22 -5.22
CA GLU A 88 -5.82 -17.89 -6.49
C GLU A 88 -4.74 -18.98 -6.33
N GLU A 89 -5.12 -20.24 -6.55
CA GLU A 89 -4.19 -21.36 -6.46
C GLU A 89 -3.16 -21.31 -7.61
N PRO A 90 -1.86 -21.48 -7.32
CA PRO A 90 -0.84 -21.54 -8.36
C PRO A 90 -1.00 -22.78 -9.25
N ASN A 91 -1.29 -22.56 -10.52
CA ASN A 91 -1.49 -23.61 -11.54
C ASN A 91 -0.30 -24.58 -11.75
N HIS A 92 0.88 -24.25 -11.22
CA HIS A 92 2.11 -25.05 -11.37
C HIS A 92 2.41 -25.95 -10.17
N LEU A 93 1.59 -25.91 -9.11
CA LEU A 93 1.76 -26.74 -7.92
C LEU A 93 0.64 -27.78 -7.79
N PRO A 94 0.91 -28.95 -7.19
CA PRO A 94 -0.15 -29.88 -6.79
C PRO A 94 -1.12 -29.18 -5.83
N ARG A 95 -2.41 -29.49 -5.92
CA ARG A 95 -3.48 -28.83 -5.14
C ARG A 95 -3.19 -28.73 -3.63
N GLU A 96 -2.62 -29.78 -3.04
CA GLU A 96 -2.31 -29.80 -1.60
C GLU A 96 -1.18 -28.82 -1.21
N LEU A 97 -0.19 -28.66 -2.09
CA LEU A 97 0.89 -27.68 -1.93
C LEU A 97 0.43 -26.27 -2.30
N GLY A 98 -0.47 -26.15 -3.27
CA GLY A 98 -1.05 -24.88 -3.72
C GLY A 98 -1.79 -24.15 -2.60
N LEU A 99 -2.69 -24.86 -1.89
CA LEU A 99 -3.41 -24.29 -0.75
C LEU A 99 -2.45 -23.82 0.35
N THR A 100 -1.49 -24.67 0.74
CA THR A 100 -0.50 -24.33 1.77
C THR A 100 0.28 -23.07 1.40
N TRP A 101 0.67 -22.94 0.14
CA TRP A 101 1.38 -21.77 -0.38
C TRP A 101 0.53 -20.50 -0.34
N VAL A 102 -0.73 -20.58 -0.73
CA VAL A 102 -1.67 -19.46 -0.70
C VAL A 102 -1.86 -18.95 0.73
N TYR A 103 -2.14 -19.84 1.69
CA TYR A 103 -2.28 -19.45 3.09
C TYR A 103 -0.98 -18.88 3.67
N PHE A 104 0.18 -19.46 3.32
CA PHE A 104 1.47 -18.92 3.73
C PHE A 104 1.68 -17.49 3.20
N LYS A 105 1.43 -17.26 1.92
CA LYS A 105 1.50 -15.92 1.31
C LYS A 105 0.58 -14.93 2.01
N PHE A 106 -0.67 -15.32 2.27
CA PHE A 106 -1.65 -14.49 2.96
C PHE A 106 -1.16 -14.11 4.37
N VAL A 107 -0.69 -15.07 5.17
CA VAL A 107 -0.18 -14.82 6.52
C VAL A 107 1.02 -13.87 6.49
N VAL A 108 1.98 -14.10 5.58
CA VAL A 108 3.13 -13.19 5.41
C VAL A 108 2.66 -11.79 5.00
N GLY A 109 1.70 -11.71 4.09
CA GLY A 109 1.11 -10.44 3.64
C GLY A 109 0.43 -9.65 4.75
N ILE A 110 -0.36 -10.29 5.59
CA ILE A 110 -0.99 -9.68 6.77
C ILE A 110 0.05 -9.22 7.80
N ILE A 111 1.09 -10.02 8.06
CA ILE A 111 2.17 -9.67 8.98
C ILE A 111 2.94 -8.44 8.46
N LEU A 112 3.26 -8.41 7.17
CA LEU A 112 3.93 -7.24 6.55
C LEU A 112 3.08 -5.98 6.70
N SER A 113 1.76 -6.09 6.48
CA SER A 113 0.83 -4.96 6.64
C SER A 113 0.75 -4.49 8.10
N ALA A 114 0.70 -5.42 9.06
CA ALA A 114 0.70 -5.10 10.48
C ALA A 114 2.00 -4.39 10.91
N ILE A 115 3.15 -4.86 10.41
CA ILE A 115 4.44 -4.19 10.62
C ILE A 115 4.38 -2.78 10.01
N ALA A 116 3.88 -2.64 8.80
CA ALA A 116 3.83 -1.35 8.14
C ALA A 116 2.98 -0.33 8.88
N ILE A 117 1.82 -0.74 9.40
CA ILE A 117 0.92 0.10 10.20
C ILE A 117 1.57 0.47 11.54
N CYS A 118 2.31 -0.44 12.18
CA CYS A 118 2.92 -0.19 13.48
C CYS A 118 4.18 0.69 13.42
N MET A 119 4.83 0.79 12.25
CA MET A 119 6.03 1.61 12.06
C MET A 119 5.63 3.03 11.65
N GLY A 120 5.90 3.99 12.54
CA GLY A 120 5.59 5.41 12.30
C GLY A 120 6.48 6.07 11.25
N ALA A 121 6.15 7.32 10.91
CA ALA A 121 6.85 8.13 9.90
C ALA A 121 8.39 8.20 10.05
N PRO A 122 8.99 8.30 11.25
CA PRO A 122 10.44 8.34 11.40
C PRO A 122 11.15 7.12 10.80
N PHE A 123 10.59 5.91 10.98
CA PHE A 123 11.16 4.69 10.43
C PHE A 123 11.17 4.73 8.90
N TRP A 124 10.03 5.04 8.28
CA TRP A 124 9.91 5.07 6.82
C TRP A 124 10.79 6.15 6.19
N PHE A 125 10.92 7.32 6.84
CA PHE A 125 11.84 8.37 6.40
C PHE A 125 13.30 7.91 6.45
N GLU A 126 13.72 7.21 7.51
CA GLU A 126 15.06 6.63 7.59
C GLU A 126 15.32 5.58 6.50
N VAL A 127 14.37 4.68 6.24
CA VAL A 127 14.48 3.67 5.17
C VAL A 127 14.63 4.33 3.80
N LEU A 128 13.78 5.31 3.48
CA LEU A 128 13.84 6.06 2.22
C LEU A 128 15.18 6.78 2.06
N ASN A 129 15.65 7.47 3.11
CA ASN A 129 16.96 8.14 3.08
C ASN A 129 18.11 7.17 2.81
N LYS A 130 18.10 5.99 3.46
CA LYS A 130 19.11 4.96 3.21
C LYS A 130 19.08 4.47 1.77
N LEU A 131 17.90 4.18 1.22
CA LEU A 131 17.75 3.70 -0.16
C LEU A 131 18.22 4.74 -1.19
N VAL A 132 17.87 6.01 -1.00
CA VAL A 132 18.31 7.11 -1.89
C VAL A 132 19.82 7.32 -1.80
N ASN A 133 20.40 7.28 -0.59
CA ASN A 133 21.83 7.46 -0.39
C ASN A 133 22.66 6.30 -0.96
N VAL A 134 22.17 5.06 -0.92
CA VAL A 134 22.84 3.89 -1.53
C VAL A 134 22.98 4.02 -3.04
N ARG A 135 22.04 4.70 -3.72
CA ARG A 135 22.19 5.01 -5.16
C ARG A 135 23.27 6.07 -5.45
N ASN A 136 23.66 6.85 -4.44
CA ASN A 136 24.62 7.95 -4.55
C ASN A 136 26.04 7.60 -4.03
N THR A 137 26.30 6.38 -3.57
CA THR A 137 27.63 5.94 -3.10
C THR A 137 28.57 5.46 -4.23
N GLY A 138 28.48 6.05 -5.42
CA GLY A 138 29.56 5.90 -6.39
C GLY A 138 30.78 6.66 -5.88
N ASP A 139 31.82 5.95 -5.44
CA ASP A 139 33.10 6.57 -5.08
C ASP A 139 33.55 7.50 -6.21
N LYS A 140 33.83 8.78 -5.88
CA LYS A 140 34.52 9.65 -6.83
C LYS A 140 35.85 8.97 -7.19
N PRO A 141 36.19 8.80 -8.48
CA PRO A 141 37.45 8.19 -8.86
C PRO A 141 38.59 8.97 -8.20
N LYS A 142 39.46 8.27 -7.47
CA LYS A 142 40.66 8.88 -6.90
C LYS A 142 41.46 9.47 -8.05
N SER A 143 41.62 10.80 -8.04
CA SER A 143 42.53 11.49 -8.94
C SER A 143 43.93 10.92 -8.70
N SER A 144 44.44 10.14 -9.65
CA SER A 144 45.86 9.77 -9.68
C SER A 144 46.66 11.05 -9.78
N LYS A 145 47.57 11.27 -8.83
CA LYS A 145 48.74 12.12 -9.04
C LYS A 145 49.86 11.30 -9.66
#